data_AF-A0A5D0HNN1-F1
#
_entry.id   AF-A0A5D0HNN1-F1
#
_cell.length_a   1.000
_cell.length_b   1.000
_cell.length_c   1.000
_cell.angle_alpha   90.00
_cell.angle_beta   90.00
_cell.angle_gamma   90.00
#
_symmetry.space_group_name_H-M   'P 1'
#
loop_
_entity.id
_entity.type
_entity.pdbx_description
1 polymer ?
#
loop_
_entity_poly.entity_id
_entity_poly.type
_entity_poly.pdbx_seq_one_letter_code
_entity_poly.pdbx_strand_id
1 'polypeptide(L)'
;MKNLKTTFILITYALFLTSLSYGQQTYFINQDNVKPSKATEYEKVVKEFQAASVENNVQTSWMSAMRNDFTYYYIVPIENMAEMDKRPFSDMKEAMGDKWEDMFNRMDKSCSSYGSYFMHSVDELSYKAPEGTDMSDLNYRKWFLMYYTPKNADKVKEGMKAVRDMFESKGSKEYYNVYQSGIGNMESHYLVSVPAIDELDSAKRAKENQEVLGPDRYETFNKVLNYISRMEEYSGMMRPDLSYAPKKVE
;
A
#
# COMPACT_ATOMS: atom_id res chain seq x y z
N MET A 1 -43.79 22.01 20.37
CA MET A 1 -42.43 21.83 20.92
C MET A 1 -41.98 20.39 21.05
N LYS A 2 -42.84 19.42 21.47
CA LYS A 2 -42.46 18.00 21.54
C LYS A 2 -42.06 17.43 20.17
N ASN A 3 -42.87 17.66 19.13
CA ASN A 3 -42.61 17.11 17.79
C ASN A 3 -41.35 17.70 17.12
N LEU A 4 -41.03 18.98 17.39
CA LEU A 4 -39.83 19.62 16.83
C LEU A 4 -38.53 19.03 17.39
N LYS A 5 -38.51 18.67 18.69
CA LYS A 5 -37.35 18.04 19.33
C LYS A 5 -37.13 16.61 18.82
N THR A 6 -38.19 15.84 18.62
CA THR A 6 -38.11 14.47 18.09
C THR A 6 -37.63 14.44 16.64
N THR A 7 -38.10 15.38 15.79
CA THR A 7 -37.63 15.51 14.41
C THR A 7 -36.17 15.93 14.33
N PHE A 8 -35.71 16.84 15.20
CA PHE A 8 -34.30 17.25 15.24
C PHE A 8 -33.38 16.10 15.64
N ILE A 9 -33.76 15.31 16.65
CA ILE A 9 -32.99 14.11 17.08
C ILE A 9 -32.92 13.06 15.97
N LEU A 10 -34.02 12.81 15.25
CA LEU A 10 -34.04 11.87 14.11
C LEU A 10 -33.16 12.33 12.95
N ILE A 11 -33.16 13.62 12.61
CA ILE A 11 -32.30 14.19 11.57
C ILE A 11 -30.83 14.11 11.98
N THR A 12 -30.53 14.38 13.26
CA THR A 12 -29.16 14.27 13.77
C THR A 12 -28.66 12.83 13.73
N TYR A 13 -29.50 11.85 14.09
CA TYR A 13 -29.18 10.41 13.98
C TYR A 13 -29.00 9.95 12.52
N ALA A 14 -29.82 10.46 11.60
CA ALA A 14 -29.70 10.15 10.18
C ALA A 14 -28.41 10.72 9.56
N LEU A 15 -27.95 11.90 10.02
CA LEU A 15 -26.68 12.50 9.58
C LEU A 15 -25.44 11.75 10.09
N PHE A 16 -25.50 11.15 11.29
CA PHE A 16 -24.43 10.31 11.83
C PHE A 16 -24.34 8.92 11.15
N LEU A 17 -25.46 8.40 10.65
CA LEU A 17 -25.49 7.11 9.93
C LEU A 17 -24.89 7.22 8.52
N THR A 18 -24.95 8.39 7.87
CA THR A 18 -24.36 8.60 6.53
C THR A 18 -22.85 8.82 6.53
N SER A 19 -22.22 9.04 7.69
CA SER A 19 -20.75 9.15 7.82
C SER A 19 -20.03 7.80 8.03
N LEU A 20 -20.76 6.69 8.12
CA LEU A 20 -20.21 5.40 8.56
C LEU A 20 -20.08 4.32 7.47
N SER A 21 -20.20 4.67 6.19
CA SER A 21 -20.05 3.67 5.13
C SER A 21 -19.44 4.28 3.89
N TYR A 22 -18.10 4.22 3.84
CA TYR A 22 -17.19 3.95 2.70
C TYR A 22 -15.78 4.29 3.20
N GLY A 23 -15.31 3.53 4.20
CA GLY A 23 -13.96 3.70 4.72
C GLY A 23 -12.94 3.35 3.63
N GLN A 24 -11.98 4.22 3.43
CA GLN A 24 -10.84 3.98 2.56
C GLN A 24 -10.04 2.76 3.08
N GLN A 25 -9.76 1.76 2.25
CA GLN A 25 -9.00 0.58 2.69
C GLN A 25 -7.65 1.03 3.26
N THR A 26 -7.38 0.64 4.50
CA THR A 26 -6.16 1.00 5.22
C THR A 26 -5.23 -0.20 5.29
N TYR A 27 -3.93 0.05 5.18
CA TYR A 27 -2.89 -0.95 5.30
C TYR A 27 -1.93 -0.53 6.41
N PHE A 28 -1.64 -1.46 7.31
CA PHE A 28 -0.50 -1.38 8.20
C PHE A 28 0.71 -1.99 7.50
N ILE A 29 1.77 -1.21 7.35
CA ILE A 29 2.99 -1.62 6.67
C ILE A 29 4.09 -1.75 7.70
N ASN A 30 4.70 -2.93 7.81
CA ASN A 30 6.01 -3.09 8.42
C ASN A 30 7.06 -3.00 7.31
N GLN A 31 8.04 -2.13 7.49
CA GLN A 31 9.15 -1.93 6.58
C GLN A 31 10.46 -2.36 7.24
N ASP A 32 11.22 -3.19 6.55
CA ASP A 32 12.53 -3.65 6.97
C ASP A 32 13.60 -3.24 5.94
N ASN A 33 14.55 -2.41 6.36
CA ASN A 33 15.66 -1.96 5.52
C ASN A 33 16.83 -2.92 5.69
N VAL A 34 16.93 -3.92 4.84
CA VAL A 34 17.89 -5.02 4.99
C VAL A 34 19.25 -4.65 4.41
N LYS A 35 20.33 -5.03 5.09
CA LYS A 35 21.69 -4.86 4.57
C LYS A 35 21.84 -5.75 3.32
N PRO A 36 22.31 -5.25 2.17
CA PRO A 36 22.46 -6.07 0.96
C PRO A 36 23.28 -7.36 1.18
N SER A 37 24.34 -7.28 2.01
CA SER A 37 25.19 -8.43 2.36
C SER A 37 24.50 -9.50 3.22
N LYS A 38 23.30 -9.20 3.75
CA LYS A 38 22.50 -10.07 4.61
C LYS A 38 21.16 -10.46 4.00
N ALA A 39 20.84 -10.01 2.78
CA ALA A 39 19.55 -10.27 2.13
C ALA A 39 19.19 -11.76 2.06
N THR A 40 20.14 -12.63 1.66
CA THR A 40 19.91 -14.07 1.59
C THR A 40 19.62 -14.69 2.97
N GLU A 41 20.33 -14.26 4.00
CA GLU A 41 20.13 -14.72 5.38
C GLU A 41 18.76 -14.26 5.90
N TYR A 42 18.41 -13.01 5.62
CA TYR A 42 17.12 -12.42 5.97
C TYR A 42 15.96 -13.18 5.31
N GLU A 43 15.98 -13.38 4.00
CA GLU A 43 14.91 -14.10 3.29
C GLU A 43 14.73 -15.53 3.80
N LYS A 44 15.82 -16.19 4.19
CA LYS A 44 15.74 -17.52 4.80
C LYS A 44 14.92 -17.47 6.10
N VAL A 45 15.17 -16.49 6.97
CA VAL A 45 14.46 -16.35 8.25
C VAL A 45 12.99 -15.95 8.02
N VAL A 46 12.73 -15.08 7.05
CA VAL A 46 11.35 -14.71 6.66
C VAL A 46 10.57 -15.93 6.17
N LYS A 47 11.21 -16.81 5.38
CA LYS A 47 10.60 -18.07 4.93
C LYS A 47 10.38 -19.05 6.08
N GLU A 48 11.29 -19.11 7.05
CA GLU A 48 11.07 -19.86 8.30
C GLU A 48 9.85 -19.34 9.06
N PHE A 49 9.70 -18.02 9.21
CA PHE A 49 8.55 -17.39 9.86
C PHE A 49 7.23 -17.63 9.09
N GLN A 50 7.25 -17.53 7.76
CA GLN A 50 6.11 -17.81 6.91
C GLN A 50 5.68 -19.28 7.03
N ALA A 51 6.62 -20.22 7.02
CA ALA A 51 6.35 -21.64 7.19
C ALA A 51 5.75 -21.94 8.58
N ALA A 52 6.30 -21.34 9.65
CA ALA A 52 5.74 -21.45 10.99
C ALA A 52 4.31 -20.90 11.05
N SER A 53 4.03 -19.80 10.34
CA SER A 53 2.68 -19.23 10.28
C SER A 53 1.69 -20.14 9.55
N VAL A 54 2.14 -20.87 8.52
CA VAL A 54 1.34 -21.91 7.84
C VAL A 54 1.08 -23.09 8.76
N GLU A 55 2.09 -23.57 9.48
CA GLU A 55 1.97 -24.69 10.42
C GLU A 55 0.98 -24.38 11.55
N ASN A 56 1.02 -23.15 12.08
CA ASN A 56 0.17 -22.71 13.18
C ASN A 56 -1.18 -22.11 12.73
N ASN A 57 -1.43 -22.01 11.40
CA ASN A 57 -2.62 -21.39 10.83
C ASN A 57 -2.99 -20.05 11.50
N VAL A 58 -2.02 -19.14 11.62
CA VAL A 58 -2.17 -17.82 12.25
C VAL A 58 -3.34 -17.06 11.60
N GLN A 59 -4.25 -16.54 12.42
CA GLN A 59 -5.45 -15.83 11.93
C GLN A 59 -5.15 -14.36 11.54
N THR A 60 -4.24 -14.18 10.57
CA THR A 60 -3.89 -12.90 9.95
C THR A 60 -3.41 -13.14 8.54
N SER A 61 -3.39 -12.11 7.69
CA SER A 61 -2.78 -12.19 6.36
C SER A 61 -1.85 -11.01 6.12
N TRP A 62 -0.88 -11.19 5.25
CA TRP A 62 -0.04 -10.10 4.73
C TRP A 62 0.37 -10.36 3.30
N MET A 63 0.53 -9.28 2.56
CA MET A 63 1.21 -9.27 1.28
C MET A 63 2.63 -8.78 1.48
N SER A 64 3.58 -9.37 0.78
CA SER A 64 4.97 -8.92 0.81
C SER A 64 5.36 -8.21 -0.48
N ALA A 65 6.21 -7.21 -0.36
CA ALA A 65 6.88 -6.56 -1.48
C ALA A 65 8.32 -6.25 -1.12
N MET A 66 9.16 -6.03 -2.14
CA MET A 66 10.57 -5.71 -1.96
C MET A 66 10.99 -4.71 -3.04
N ARG A 67 11.74 -3.68 -2.65
CA ARG A 67 12.47 -2.81 -3.58
C ARG A 67 13.80 -3.40 -3.98
N ASN A 68 14.32 -2.97 -5.12
CA ASN A 68 15.63 -3.39 -5.62
C ASN A 68 16.81 -2.99 -4.71
N ASP A 69 16.59 -2.12 -3.72
CA ASP A 69 17.58 -1.74 -2.71
C ASP A 69 17.45 -2.53 -1.40
N PHE A 70 16.77 -3.68 -1.41
CA PHE A 70 16.61 -4.57 -0.26
C PHE A 70 15.76 -3.98 0.88
N THR A 71 14.87 -3.04 0.56
CA THR A 71 13.77 -2.65 1.46
C THR A 71 12.61 -3.63 1.28
N TYR A 72 12.21 -4.30 2.36
CA TYR A 72 11.09 -5.24 2.39
C TYR A 72 9.88 -4.59 3.05
N TYR A 73 8.70 -4.93 2.54
CA TYR A 73 7.41 -4.47 3.04
C TYR A 73 6.53 -5.68 3.37
N TYR A 74 5.91 -5.67 4.53
CA TYR A 74 4.84 -6.59 4.93
C TYR A 74 3.57 -5.77 5.15
N ILE A 75 2.62 -5.96 4.26
CA ILE A 75 1.45 -5.12 4.05
C ILE A 75 0.23 -5.88 4.57
N VAL A 76 -0.27 -5.45 5.72
CA VAL A 76 -1.43 -6.04 6.40
C VAL A 76 -2.64 -5.16 6.12
N PRO A 77 -3.66 -5.63 5.39
CA PRO A 77 -4.92 -4.91 5.28
C PRO A 77 -5.63 -4.91 6.65
N ILE A 78 -6.11 -3.75 7.07
CA ILE A 78 -6.88 -3.62 8.31
C ILE A 78 -8.23 -2.95 8.02
N GLU A 79 -9.27 -3.42 8.69
CA GLU A 79 -10.61 -2.85 8.57
C GLU A 79 -10.73 -1.55 9.38
N ASN A 80 -10.06 -1.51 10.54
CA ASN A 80 -10.10 -0.40 11.47
C ASN A 80 -8.90 -0.47 12.44
N MET A 81 -8.72 0.56 13.27
CA MET A 81 -7.58 0.65 14.17
C MET A 81 -7.61 -0.36 15.33
N ALA A 82 -8.77 -0.94 15.69
CA ALA A 82 -8.85 -1.96 16.74
C ALA A 82 -8.20 -3.29 16.33
N GLU A 83 -7.98 -3.50 15.02
CA GLU A 83 -7.17 -4.62 14.52
C GLU A 83 -5.74 -4.61 15.10
N MET A 84 -5.21 -3.45 15.47
CA MET A 84 -3.87 -3.31 16.06
C MET A 84 -3.77 -3.85 17.50
N ASP A 85 -4.91 -4.00 18.18
CA ASP A 85 -4.95 -4.61 19.52
C ASP A 85 -4.89 -6.13 19.47
N LYS A 86 -5.14 -6.73 18.28
CA LYS A 86 -5.04 -8.17 18.09
C LYS A 86 -3.60 -8.64 18.26
N ARG A 87 -3.46 -9.88 18.73
CA ARG A 87 -2.18 -10.57 18.91
C ARG A 87 -2.22 -11.89 18.14
N PRO A 88 -2.29 -11.85 16.80
CA PRO A 88 -2.53 -13.04 15.98
C PRO A 88 -1.44 -14.11 16.18
N PHE A 89 -0.23 -13.70 16.55
CA PHE A 89 0.91 -14.58 16.75
C PHE A 89 1.09 -15.09 18.19
N SER A 90 0.18 -14.79 19.12
CA SER A 90 0.38 -15.13 20.55
C SER A 90 0.58 -16.63 20.77
N ASP A 91 -0.31 -17.45 20.23
CA ASP A 91 -0.26 -18.91 20.40
C ASP A 91 0.96 -19.51 19.69
N MET A 92 1.28 -19.00 18.49
CA MET A 92 2.49 -19.42 17.75
C MET A 92 3.76 -19.07 18.55
N LYS A 93 3.82 -17.87 19.13
CA LYS A 93 4.95 -17.46 19.97
C LYS A 93 5.11 -18.38 21.18
N GLU A 94 4.01 -18.68 21.88
CA GLU A 94 4.02 -19.58 23.04
C GLU A 94 4.47 -20.99 22.64
N ALA A 95 3.95 -21.54 21.54
CA ALA A 95 4.30 -22.86 21.04
C ALA A 95 5.78 -22.97 20.60
N MET A 96 6.34 -21.89 20.02
CA MET A 96 7.71 -21.90 19.50
C MET A 96 8.77 -21.65 20.58
N GLY A 97 8.42 -20.95 21.67
CA GLY A 97 9.37 -20.59 22.74
C GLY A 97 10.62 -19.89 22.21
N ASP A 98 11.81 -20.35 22.62
CA ASP A 98 13.09 -19.76 22.24
C ASP A 98 13.32 -19.63 20.72
N LYS A 99 12.70 -20.50 19.91
CA LYS A 99 12.80 -20.41 18.44
C LYS A 99 12.17 -19.14 17.89
N TRP A 100 11.10 -18.64 18.54
CA TRP A 100 10.52 -17.35 18.20
C TRP A 100 11.57 -16.25 18.34
N GLU A 101 12.19 -16.16 19.51
CA GLU A 101 13.17 -15.11 19.80
C GLU A 101 14.42 -15.21 18.92
N ASP A 102 14.91 -16.43 18.63
CA ASP A 102 16.04 -16.63 17.71
C ASP A 102 15.74 -16.08 16.30
N MET A 103 14.55 -16.34 15.76
CA MET A 103 14.17 -15.83 14.43
C MET A 103 14.22 -14.29 14.38
N PHE A 104 13.58 -13.62 15.33
CA PHE A 104 13.56 -12.15 15.35
C PHE A 104 14.95 -11.56 15.61
N ASN A 105 15.77 -12.19 16.46
CA ASN A 105 17.17 -11.77 16.65
C ASN A 105 18.01 -11.89 15.36
N ARG A 106 17.75 -12.91 14.53
CA ARG A 106 18.42 -13.08 13.23
C ARG A 106 17.93 -12.07 12.19
N MET A 107 16.65 -11.72 12.22
CA MET A 107 16.09 -10.63 11.41
C MET A 107 16.73 -9.28 11.79
N ASP A 108 16.77 -8.95 13.08
CA ASP A 108 17.33 -7.71 13.61
C ASP A 108 18.80 -7.51 13.20
N LYS A 109 19.61 -8.56 13.27
CA LYS A 109 21.02 -8.52 12.84
C LYS A 109 21.18 -8.20 11.35
N SER A 110 20.21 -8.63 10.54
CA SER A 110 20.20 -8.45 9.09
C SER A 110 19.73 -7.05 8.68
N CYS A 111 18.86 -6.43 9.47
CA CYS A 111 18.35 -5.08 9.21
C CYS A 111 19.34 -3.97 9.58
N SER A 112 19.23 -2.85 8.87
CA SER A 112 19.90 -1.59 9.19
C SER A 112 18.97 -0.65 9.97
N SER A 113 17.67 -0.74 9.70
CA SER A 113 16.59 -0.05 10.38
C SER A 113 15.26 -0.73 10.01
N TYR A 114 14.24 -0.49 10.80
CA TYR A 114 12.87 -0.93 10.52
C TYR A 114 11.88 0.10 11.06
N GLY A 115 10.64 0.02 10.62
CA GLY A 115 9.57 0.88 11.13
C GLY A 115 8.22 0.43 10.62
N SER A 116 7.16 0.97 11.21
CA SER A 116 5.79 0.64 10.81
C SER A 116 4.95 1.90 10.65
N TYR A 117 4.09 1.89 9.64
CA TYR A 117 3.26 3.04 9.30
C TYR A 117 2.00 2.61 8.55
N PHE A 118 1.04 3.53 8.46
CA PHE A 118 -0.21 3.31 7.75
C PHE A 118 -0.18 3.93 6.36
N MET A 119 -0.89 3.29 5.42
CA MET A 119 -1.21 3.82 4.11
C MET A 119 -2.70 3.60 3.82
N HIS A 120 -3.32 4.54 3.11
CA HIS A 120 -4.75 4.48 2.77
C HIS A 120 -4.93 4.42 1.25
N SER A 121 -5.69 3.46 0.69
CA SER A 121 -5.92 3.32 -0.75
C SER A 121 -6.83 4.41 -1.31
N VAL A 122 -6.35 5.32 -2.15
CA VAL A 122 -7.15 6.45 -2.63
C VAL A 122 -7.81 6.10 -3.97
N ASP A 123 -8.94 5.42 -3.91
CA ASP A 123 -9.65 4.93 -5.10
C ASP A 123 -10.03 6.04 -6.07
N GLU A 124 -10.44 7.21 -5.57
CA GLU A 124 -10.79 8.36 -6.40
C GLU A 124 -9.60 8.95 -7.19
N LEU A 125 -8.36 8.62 -6.82
CA LEU A 125 -7.15 9.05 -7.54
C LEU A 125 -6.54 7.92 -8.37
N SER A 126 -6.98 6.67 -8.15
CA SER A 126 -6.48 5.48 -8.82
C SER A 126 -7.14 5.31 -10.19
N TYR A 127 -6.37 4.87 -11.18
CA TYR A 127 -6.90 4.44 -12.48
C TYR A 127 -6.74 2.94 -12.59
N LYS A 128 -7.76 2.22 -12.09
CA LYS A 128 -7.74 0.75 -11.96
C LYS A 128 -8.01 0.08 -13.30
N ALA A 129 -7.43 -1.10 -13.47
CA ALA A 129 -7.75 -1.95 -14.61
C ALA A 129 -9.26 -2.31 -14.60
N PRO A 130 -9.91 -2.43 -15.78
CA PRO A 130 -11.27 -2.91 -15.87
C PRO A 130 -11.45 -4.27 -15.19
N GLU A 131 -12.64 -4.52 -14.65
CA GLU A 131 -12.98 -5.82 -14.07
C GLU A 131 -12.74 -6.95 -15.09
N GLY A 132 -12.18 -8.06 -14.63
CA GLY A 132 -11.79 -9.19 -15.48
C GLY A 132 -10.45 -9.04 -16.20
N THR A 133 -9.74 -7.92 -16.04
CA THR A 133 -8.34 -7.82 -16.49
C THR A 133 -7.49 -8.80 -15.69
N ASP A 134 -6.74 -9.65 -16.38
CA ASP A 134 -5.79 -10.54 -15.74
C ASP A 134 -4.58 -9.74 -15.22
N MET A 135 -4.34 -9.83 -13.92
CA MET A 135 -3.28 -9.13 -13.22
C MET A 135 -2.33 -10.11 -12.50
N SER A 136 -2.47 -11.43 -12.71
CA SER A 136 -1.77 -12.46 -11.92
C SER A 136 -0.25 -12.37 -12.02
N ASP A 137 0.25 -12.04 -13.21
CA ASP A 137 1.69 -12.04 -13.51
C ASP A 137 2.33 -10.66 -13.30
N LEU A 138 1.53 -9.66 -12.93
CA LEU A 138 2.02 -8.30 -12.72
C LEU A 138 2.56 -8.17 -11.31
N ASN A 139 3.73 -8.74 -11.03
CA ASN A 139 4.40 -8.62 -9.74
C ASN A 139 5.43 -7.48 -9.71
N TYR A 140 5.99 -7.08 -10.84
CA TYR A 140 6.89 -5.93 -10.88
C TYR A 140 6.15 -4.62 -10.55
N ARG A 141 6.83 -3.71 -9.87
CA ARG A 141 6.27 -2.43 -9.44
C ARG A 141 7.22 -1.30 -9.78
N LYS A 142 6.69 -0.25 -10.40
CA LYS A 142 7.21 1.11 -10.25
C LYS A 142 6.43 1.81 -9.15
N TRP A 143 7.16 2.48 -8.27
CA TRP A 143 6.60 3.25 -7.17
C TRP A 143 7.09 4.69 -7.26
N PHE A 144 6.16 5.63 -7.31
CA PHE A 144 6.46 7.05 -7.27
C PHE A 144 5.92 7.62 -5.96
N LEU A 145 6.81 8.08 -5.09
CA LEU A 145 6.42 8.78 -3.86
C LEU A 145 6.47 10.27 -4.15
N MET A 146 5.33 10.93 -4.04
CA MET A 146 5.16 12.36 -4.28
C MET A 146 4.87 13.05 -2.95
N TYR A 147 5.90 13.66 -2.37
CA TYR A 147 5.84 14.31 -1.07
C TYR A 147 5.27 15.72 -1.21
N TYR A 148 4.47 16.14 -0.24
CA TYR A 148 3.86 17.46 -0.24
C TYR A 148 3.76 18.02 1.18
N THR A 149 3.71 19.35 1.27
CA THR A 149 3.44 20.02 2.55
C THR A 149 1.93 20.02 2.83
N PRO A 150 1.50 20.05 4.10
CA PRO A 150 0.07 20.13 4.44
C PRO A 150 -0.67 21.29 3.74
N LYS A 151 0.01 22.43 3.55
CA LYS A 151 -0.53 23.60 2.83
C LYS A 151 -0.91 23.30 1.37
N ASN A 152 -0.24 22.34 0.74
CA ASN A 152 -0.45 22.00 -0.66
C ASN A 152 -1.34 20.77 -0.87
N ALA A 153 -1.84 20.14 0.19
CA ALA A 153 -2.55 18.86 0.13
C ALA A 153 -3.72 18.87 -0.87
N ASP A 154 -4.60 19.88 -0.79
CA ASP A 154 -5.76 20.00 -1.68
C ASP A 154 -5.35 20.16 -3.15
N LYS A 155 -4.33 20.99 -3.41
CA LYS A 155 -3.84 21.23 -4.78
C LYS A 155 -3.19 20.00 -5.39
N VAL A 156 -2.43 19.24 -4.60
CA VAL A 156 -1.84 17.98 -5.05
C VAL A 156 -2.96 16.97 -5.34
N LYS A 157 -3.97 16.87 -4.47
CA LYS A 157 -5.13 15.99 -4.68
C LYS A 157 -5.89 16.34 -5.96
N GLU A 158 -6.17 17.63 -6.19
CA GLU A 158 -6.80 18.13 -7.42
C GLU A 158 -5.97 17.80 -8.67
N GLY A 159 -4.65 18.03 -8.61
CA GLY A 159 -3.74 17.67 -9.70
C GLY A 159 -3.76 16.18 -9.99
N MET A 160 -3.70 15.34 -8.96
CA MET A 160 -3.76 13.88 -9.09
C MET A 160 -5.08 13.40 -9.70
N LYS A 161 -6.20 14.04 -9.34
CA LYS A 161 -7.50 13.77 -9.94
C LYS A 161 -7.51 14.12 -11.43
N ALA A 162 -6.94 15.27 -11.79
CA ALA A 162 -6.80 15.66 -13.20
C ALA A 162 -5.93 14.67 -14.00
N VAL A 163 -4.89 14.08 -13.38
CA VAL A 163 -4.11 12.99 -14.01
C VAL A 163 -4.98 11.77 -14.26
N ARG A 164 -5.76 11.32 -13.27
CA ARG A 164 -6.67 10.18 -13.43
C ARG A 164 -7.70 10.43 -14.54
N ASP A 165 -8.34 11.60 -14.53
CA ASP A 165 -9.32 12.02 -15.54
C ASP A 165 -8.71 12.04 -16.95
N MET A 166 -7.45 12.47 -17.07
CA MET A 166 -6.72 12.43 -18.34
C MET A 166 -6.49 10.99 -18.82
N PHE A 167 -6.05 10.08 -17.93
CA PHE A 167 -5.82 8.68 -18.28
C PHE A 167 -7.12 8.03 -18.78
N GLU A 168 -8.22 8.29 -18.10
CA GLU A 168 -9.56 7.82 -18.48
C GLU A 168 -10.00 8.39 -19.84
N SER A 169 -9.93 9.72 -20.01
CA SER A 169 -10.35 10.40 -21.25
C SER A 169 -9.54 10.01 -22.48
N LYS A 170 -8.25 9.68 -22.30
CA LYS A 170 -7.35 9.26 -23.38
C LYS A 170 -7.40 7.75 -23.63
N GLY A 171 -8.13 6.98 -22.81
CA GLY A 171 -8.19 5.53 -22.92
C GLY A 171 -6.84 4.85 -22.64
N SER A 172 -6.11 5.37 -21.66
CA SER A 172 -4.83 4.79 -21.24
C SER A 172 -5.01 3.32 -20.83
N LYS A 173 -4.00 2.50 -21.14
CA LYS A 173 -3.88 1.12 -20.65
C LYS A 173 -2.86 0.98 -19.52
N GLU A 174 -2.31 2.10 -19.05
CA GLU A 174 -1.36 2.15 -17.95
C GLU A 174 -2.13 2.35 -16.64
N TYR A 175 -2.48 1.25 -16.00
CA TYR A 175 -3.24 1.27 -14.75
C TYR A 175 -2.32 1.51 -13.56
N TYR A 176 -2.84 2.17 -12.53
CA TYR A 176 -2.10 2.45 -11.30
C TYR A 176 -3.02 2.56 -10.09
N ASN A 177 -2.46 2.25 -8.92
CA ASN A 177 -3.11 2.43 -7.63
C ASN A 177 -2.42 3.56 -6.88
N VAL A 178 -3.22 4.40 -6.21
CA VAL A 178 -2.73 5.50 -5.37
C VAL A 178 -2.96 5.15 -3.91
N TYR A 179 -1.95 5.42 -3.08
CA TYR A 179 -2.05 5.30 -1.63
C TYR A 179 -1.60 6.60 -0.98
N GLN A 180 -2.26 7.03 0.10
CA GLN A 180 -1.89 8.21 0.87
C GLN A 180 -1.21 7.78 2.16
N SER A 181 -0.13 8.47 2.52
CA SER A 181 0.57 8.31 3.80
C SER A 181 -0.36 8.59 4.99
N GLY A 182 -0.36 7.68 5.97
CA GLY A 182 -1.02 7.83 7.27
C GLY A 182 -0.02 7.93 8.42
N ILE A 183 -0.49 7.66 9.64
CA ILE A 183 0.30 7.69 10.88
C ILE A 183 1.56 6.82 10.75
N GLY A 184 2.68 7.26 11.34
CA GLY A 184 3.98 6.58 11.27
C GLY A 184 4.87 7.08 10.13
N ASN A 185 4.31 7.78 9.14
CA ASN A 185 5.08 8.55 8.17
C ASN A 185 5.36 9.95 8.71
N MET A 186 6.61 10.41 8.59
CA MET A 186 6.98 11.77 9.01
C MET A 186 6.50 12.84 8.02
N GLU A 187 6.51 12.52 6.73
CA GLU A 187 6.14 13.44 5.65
C GLU A 187 4.90 12.94 4.91
N SER A 188 3.99 13.86 4.59
CA SER A 188 2.81 13.55 3.79
C SER A 188 3.20 13.28 2.35
N HIS A 189 2.73 12.16 1.79
CA HIS A 189 2.98 11.81 0.41
C HIS A 189 1.85 10.96 -0.19
N TYR A 190 1.76 10.96 -1.51
CA TYR A 190 1.05 9.94 -2.26
C TYR A 190 2.06 8.95 -2.83
N LEU A 191 1.77 7.67 -2.73
CA LEU A 191 2.45 6.58 -3.41
C LEU A 191 1.62 6.19 -4.63
N VAL A 192 2.15 6.36 -5.84
CA VAL A 192 1.60 5.80 -7.07
C VAL A 192 2.31 4.47 -7.35
N SER A 193 1.54 3.40 -7.42
CA SER A 193 2.04 2.05 -7.68
C SER A 193 1.56 1.56 -9.04
N VAL A 194 2.49 1.34 -9.95
CA VAL A 194 2.25 0.90 -11.32
C VAL A 194 2.69 -0.57 -11.45
N PRO A 195 1.75 -1.52 -11.67
CA PRO A 195 2.05 -2.92 -11.85
C PRO A 195 2.49 -3.24 -13.29
N ALA A 196 3.53 -4.06 -13.43
CA ALA A 196 4.00 -4.59 -14.72
C ALA A 196 4.49 -6.03 -14.56
N ILE A 197 4.77 -6.70 -15.68
CA ILE A 197 5.38 -8.04 -15.67
C ILE A 197 6.82 -7.95 -15.17
N ASP A 198 7.60 -7.06 -15.78
CA ASP A 198 8.99 -6.80 -15.48
C ASP A 198 9.35 -5.35 -15.84
N GLU A 199 10.64 -5.00 -15.71
CA GLU A 199 11.15 -3.66 -16.03
C GLU A 199 11.02 -3.30 -17.51
N LEU A 200 11.19 -4.27 -18.41
CA LEU A 200 11.12 -4.05 -19.85
C LEU A 200 9.67 -3.79 -20.29
N ASP A 201 8.72 -4.59 -19.79
CA ASP A 201 7.29 -4.39 -19.96
C ASP A 201 6.87 -3.02 -19.43
N SER A 202 7.32 -2.66 -18.22
CA SER A 202 7.03 -1.36 -17.61
C SER A 202 7.53 -0.20 -18.49
N ALA A 203 8.76 -0.26 -18.97
CA ALA A 203 9.33 0.79 -19.82
C ALA A 203 8.62 0.90 -21.17
N LYS A 204 8.26 -0.23 -21.78
CA LYS A 204 7.52 -0.28 -23.04
C LYS A 204 6.13 0.34 -22.88
N ARG A 205 5.37 -0.10 -21.88
CA ARG A 205 4.02 0.43 -21.60
C ARG A 205 4.05 1.91 -21.25
N ALA A 206 5.04 2.37 -20.48
CA ALA A 206 5.21 3.78 -20.17
C ALA A 206 5.41 4.62 -21.44
N LYS A 207 6.21 4.13 -22.41
CA LYS A 207 6.40 4.80 -23.70
C LYS A 207 5.11 4.85 -24.52
N GLU A 208 4.43 3.71 -24.67
CA GLU A 208 3.14 3.62 -25.37
C GLU A 208 2.10 4.55 -24.74
N ASN A 209 2.08 4.62 -23.41
CA ASN A 209 1.18 5.52 -22.69
C ASN A 209 1.52 7.00 -22.93
N GLN A 210 2.80 7.37 -22.99
CA GLN A 210 3.18 8.75 -23.34
C GLN A 210 2.67 9.16 -24.72
N GLU A 211 2.64 8.25 -25.69
CA GLU A 211 2.10 8.47 -27.02
C GLU A 211 0.57 8.65 -26.96
N VAL A 212 -0.14 7.81 -26.20
CA VAL A 212 -1.60 7.89 -25.99
C VAL A 212 -2.01 9.20 -25.30
N LEU A 213 -1.29 9.61 -24.26
CA LEU A 213 -1.62 10.83 -23.51
C LEU A 213 -1.37 12.10 -24.33
N GLY A 214 -0.42 12.06 -25.27
CA GLY A 214 -0.06 13.20 -26.12
C GLY A 214 0.66 14.33 -25.36
N PRO A 215 0.92 15.47 -26.01
CA PRO A 215 1.69 16.57 -25.43
C PRO A 215 0.99 17.27 -24.25
N ASP A 216 -0.35 17.27 -24.21
CA ASP A 216 -1.13 17.91 -23.13
C ASP A 216 -0.84 17.32 -21.74
N ARG A 217 -0.27 16.11 -21.69
CA ARG A 217 0.13 15.44 -20.44
C ARG A 217 1.03 16.31 -19.58
N TYR A 218 1.91 17.13 -20.18
CA TYR A 218 2.84 17.95 -19.44
C TYR A 218 2.12 19.01 -18.62
N GLU A 219 1.09 19.65 -19.19
CA GLU A 219 0.27 20.62 -18.47
C GLU A 219 -0.45 19.94 -17.30
N THR A 220 -1.04 18.77 -17.53
CA THR A 220 -1.73 18.01 -16.48
C THR A 220 -0.79 17.55 -15.38
N PHE A 221 0.39 17.00 -15.71
CA PHE A 221 1.39 16.58 -14.73
C PHE A 221 1.93 17.76 -13.92
N ASN A 222 2.10 18.93 -14.54
CA ASN A 222 2.53 20.14 -13.83
C ASN A 222 1.53 20.58 -12.74
N LYS A 223 0.25 20.21 -12.84
CA LYS A 223 -0.73 20.45 -11.75
C LYS A 223 -0.39 19.68 -10.47
N VAL A 224 0.40 18.61 -10.56
CA VAL A 224 0.95 17.90 -9.39
C VAL A 224 2.35 18.42 -9.09
N LEU A 225 3.24 18.43 -10.09
CA LEU A 225 4.67 18.72 -9.91
C LEU A 225 4.94 20.11 -9.30
N ASN A 226 4.09 21.11 -9.58
CA ASN A 226 4.23 22.45 -9.01
C ASN A 226 3.97 22.53 -7.50
N TYR A 227 3.37 21.50 -6.89
CA TYR A 227 2.92 21.52 -5.50
C TYR A 227 3.56 20.45 -4.62
N ILE A 228 4.33 19.53 -5.20
CA ILE A 228 5.14 18.56 -4.45
C ILE A 228 6.47 19.18 -4.02
N SER A 229 7.01 18.74 -2.89
CA SER A 229 8.32 19.16 -2.38
C SER A 229 9.45 18.26 -2.87
N ARG A 230 9.14 16.99 -3.13
CA ARG A 230 10.08 15.96 -3.57
C ARG A 230 9.32 14.85 -4.30
N MET A 231 9.97 14.25 -5.29
CA MET A 231 9.55 12.98 -5.87
C MET A 231 10.67 11.95 -5.71
N GLU A 232 10.31 10.74 -5.31
CA GLU A 232 11.20 9.58 -5.30
C GLU A 232 10.62 8.50 -6.21
N GLU A 233 11.45 7.86 -7.02
CA GLU A 233 11.07 6.71 -7.85
C GLU A 233 11.82 5.47 -7.37
N TYR A 234 11.08 4.40 -7.17
CA TYR A 234 11.63 3.09 -6.85
C TYR A 234 11.07 2.02 -7.78
N SER A 235 11.85 0.95 -7.91
CA SER A 235 11.46 -0.25 -8.62
C SER A 235 11.59 -1.45 -7.69
N GLY A 236 10.78 -2.47 -7.93
CA GLY A 236 10.84 -3.69 -7.18
C GLY A 236 9.73 -4.65 -7.57
N MET A 237 9.35 -5.50 -6.64
CA MET A 237 8.40 -6.57 -6.92
C MET A 237 7.53 -6.87 -5.70
N MET A 238 6.29 -7.24 -5.95
CA MET A 238 5.53 -8.05 -5.01
C MET A 238 6.23 -9.39 -4.84
N ARG A 239 6.18 -9.94 -3.63
CA ARG A 239 6.80 -11.20 -3.22
C ARG A 239 5.73 -12.16 -2.71
N PRO A 240 4.92 -12.76 -3.60
CA PRO A 240 3.94 -13.77 -3.20
C PRO A 240 4.57 -14.93 -2.42
N ASP A 241 5.84 -15.26 -2.71
CA ASP A 241 6.61 -16.31 -2.02
C ASP A 241 6.93 -15.99 -0.55
N LEU A 242 6.83 -14.73 -0.13
CA LEU A 242 7.01 -14.27 1.26
C LEU A 242 5.68 -13.89 1.93
N SER A 243 4.58 -13.92 1.17
CA SER A 243 3.25 -13.55 1.63
C SER A 243 2.57 -14.70 2.39
N TYR A 244 1.52 -14.38 3.14
CA TYR A 244 0.77 -15.37 3.90
C TYR A 244 -0.72 -15.03 3.98
N ALA A 245 -1.53 -16.07 3.96
CA ALA A 245 -2.94 -16.03 4.32
C ALA A 245 -3.30 -17.34 5.04
N PRO A 246 -4.22 -17.31 6.01
CA PRO A 246 -4.65 -18.52 6.71
C PRO A 246 -5.39 -19.44 5.74
N LYS A 247 -5.42 -20.73 6.06
CA LYS A 247 -6.34 -21.65 5.39
C LYS A 247 -7.77 -21.18 5.70
N LYS A 248 -8.65 -21.19 4.69
CA LYS A 248 -10.07 -20.98 4.93
C LYS A 248 -10.52 -22.04 5.93
N VAL A 249 -11.08 -21.60 7.06
CA VAL A 249 -11.78 -22.51 7.97
C VAL A 249 -13.11 -22.81 7.28
N GLU A 250 -13.29 -24.05 6.85
CA GLU A 250 -14.59 -24.55 6.34
C GLU A 250 -15.63 -24.60 7.47
#